data_AF-A0A7S3NXD3-F1
#
_entry.id   AF-A0A7S3NXD3-F1
#
_cell.length_a   1.000
_cell.length_b   1.000
_cell.length_c   1.000
_cell.angle_alpha   90.00
_cell.angle_beta   90.00
_cell.angle_gamma   90.00
#
_symmetry.space_group_name_H-M   'P 1'
#
loop_
_entity.id
_entity.type
_entity.pdbx_description
1 polymer ?
#
loop_
_entity_poly.entity_id
_entity_poly.type
_entity_poly.pdbx_seq_one_letter_code
_entity_poly.pdbx_strand_id
1 'polypeptide(L)'
;EAGSQCNEVFMNWSLVVFYLLYCAYFFVSALQIRYGLPELRKGNFSMGGYTPINKSMFIGFMSAPFMFELKIIADWTFTRTALDLFQWIKFESVYGDLFIAKCTNKPYIDHPLGQKIPGFMKMVM
;
A
#
# COMPACT_ATOMS: atom_id res chain seq x y z
N GLU A 1 29.09 11.76 32.68
CA GLU A 1 29.38 11.82 31.23
C GLU A 1 28.99 10.50 30.54
N ALA A 2 27.70 10.26 30.31
CA ALA A 2 27.20 9.02 29.68
C ALA A 2 26.32 9.29 28.44
N GLY A 3 26.16 10.55 28.03
CA GLY A 3 25.30 10.94 26.91
C GLY A 3 26.01 11.14 25.57
N SER A 4 27.36 11.11 25.53
CA SER A 4 28.14 11.39 24.33
C SER A 4 28.39 10.16 23.44
N GLN A 5 28.40 8.94 24.01
CA GLN A 5 28.69 7.71 23.26
C GLN A 5 27.58 7.31 22.26
N CYS A 6 26.32 7.68 22.53
CA CYS A 6 25.19 7.34 21.64
C CYS A 6 25.10 8.23 20.39
N ASN A 7 25.81 9.35 20.33
CA ASN A 7 25.77 10.28 19.20
C ASN A 7 26.89 10.04 18.17
N GLU A 8 27.79 9.09 18.42
CA GLU A 8 28.78 8.70 17.43
C GLU A 8 28.11 7.85 16.34
N VAL A 9 27.79 8.53 15.23
CA VAL A 9 27.09 7.95 14.08
C VAL A 9 27.81 6.71 13.54
N PHE A 10 29.15 6.69 13.56
CA PHE A 10 29.95 5.59 13.01
C PHE A 10 30.07 4.37 13.92
N MET A 11 29.90 4.51 15.25
CA MET A 11 29.94 3.36 16.16
C MET A 11 28.59 2.65 16.28
N ASN A 12 27.49 3.38 16.06
CA ASN A 12 26.14 2.87 16.24
C ASN A 12 25.57 2.38 14.90
N TRP A 13 25.61 1.06 14.67
CA TRP A 13 25.11 0.45 13.43
C TRP A 13 23.67 0.85 13.09
N SER A 14 22.79 0.97 14.10
CA SER A 14 21.41 1.43 13.91
C SER A 14 21.33 2.85 13.31
N LEU A 15 22.22 3.77 13.72
CA LEU A 15 22.29 5.13 13.19
C LEU A 15 22.84 5.15 11.77
N VAL A 16 23.83 4.30 11.46
CA VAL A 16 24.35 4.14 10.09
C VAL A 16 23.25 3.67 9.14
N VAL A 17 22.49 2.64 9.53
CA VAL A 17 21.38 2.11 8.71
C VAL A 17 20.30 3.17 8.52
N PHE A 18 19.92 3.90 9.58
CA PHE A 18 18.96 4.98 9.48
C PHE A 18 19.43 6.09 8.54
N TYR A 19 20.71 6.48 8.62
CA TYR A 19 21.30 7.47 7.71
C TYR A 19 21.26 7.01 6.25
N LEU A 20 21.60 5.74 5.97
CA LEU A 20 21.51 5.19 4.62
C LEU A 20 20.08 5.18 4.07
N LEU A 21 19.08 4.87 4.91
CA LEU A 21 17.67 4.96 4.53
C LEU A 21 17.25 6.39 4.18
N TYR A 22 17.72 7.39 4.92
CA TYR A 22 17.47 8.80 4.60
C TYR A 22 18.13 9.22 3.29
N CYS A 23 19.36 8.79 3.04
CA CYS A 23 20.04 9.05 1.76
C CYS A 23 19.26 8.43 0.58
N ALA A 24 18.78 7.19 0.73
CA ALA A 24 17.94 6.55 -0.28
C ALA A 24 16.61 7.30 -0.48
N TYR A 25 15.96 7.76 0.60
CA TYR A 25 14.75 8.58 0.53
C TYR A 25 14.99 9.87 -0.27
N PHE A 26 16.03 10.64 0.07
CA PHE A 26 16.36 11.88 -0.65
C PHE A 26 16.70 11.63 -2.12
N PHE A 27 17.41 10.54 -2.43
CA PHE A 27 17.71 10.16 -3.80
C PHE A 27 16.42 9.90 -4.60
N VAL A 28 15.47 9.12 -4.05
CA VAL A 28 14.18 8.87 -4.70
C VAL A 28 13.35 10.15 -4.83
N SER A 29 13.32 11.01 -3.81
CA SER A 29 12.62 12.31 -3.88
C SER A 29 13.21 13.22 -4.97
N ALA A 30 14.54 13.27 -5.10
CA ALA A 30 15.19 14.01 -6.17
C ALA A 30 14.84 13.45 -7.56
N LEU A 31 14.75 12.12 -7.70
CA LEU A 31 14.30 11.49 -8.94
C LEU A 31 12.83 11.82 -9.26
N GLN A 32 11.95 11.85 -8.27
CA GLN A 32 10.54 12.24 -8.45
C GLN A 32 10.43 13.69 -8.97
N ILE A 33 11.22 14.63 -8.44
CA ILE A 33 11.26 16.02 -8.92
C ILE A 33 11.80 16.10 -10.35
N ARG A 34 12.85 15.32 -10.67
CA ARG A 34 13.50 15.32 -11.99
C ARG A 34 12.62 14.78 -13.11
N TYR A 35 11.95 13.65 -12.89
CA TYR A 35 11.11 13.02 -13.91
C TYR A 35 9.67 13.56 -13.94
N GLY A 36 9.31 14.37 -12.94
CA GLY A 36 7.96 14.88 -12.76
C GLY A 36 7.05 13.85 -12.10
N LEU A 37 6.04 14.37 -11.38
CA LEU A 37 4.96 13.56 -10.83
C LEU A 37 3.93 13.35 -11.95
N PRO A 38 3.69 12.11 -12.43
CA PRO A 38 2.58 11.88 -13.35
C PRO A 38 1.27 12.30 -12.66
N GLU A 39 0.33 12.87 -13.42
CA GLU A 39 -0.96 13.34 -12.87
C GLU A 39 -1.54 12.31 -11.92
N LEU A 40 -1.88 12.75 -10.69
CA LEU A 40 -2.26 11.93 -9.55
C LEU A 40 -3.08 10.72 -10.01
N ARG A 41 -2.42 9.59 -10.19
CA ARG A 41 -3.08 8.33 -10.49
C ARG A 41 -3.83 7.99 -9.21
N LYS A 42 -5.12 8.33 -9.16
CA LYS A 42 -6.10 8.02 -8.09
C LYS A 42 -6.27 6.51 -7.83
N GLY A 43 -5.38 5.66 -8.36
CA GLY A 43 -5.38 4.23 -8.12
C GLY A 43 -4.43 3.93 -6.97
N ASN A 44 -4.94 3.29 -5.91
CA ASN A 44 -4.13 2.70 -4.85
C ASN A 44 -2.98 1.90 -5.49
N PHE A 45 -1.73 2.16 -5.08
CA PHE A 45 -0.53 1.49 -5.60
C PHE A 45 -0.65 -0.04 -5.59
N SER A 46 -1.27 -0.60 -4.54
CA SER A 46 -1.54 -2.03 -4.38
C SER A 46 -2.64 -2.59 -5.30
N MET A 47 -3.43 -1.74 -5.96
CA MET A 47 -4.55 -2.15 -6.82
C MET A 47 -4.22 -2.09 -8.33
N GLY A 48 -2.94 -1.92 -8.70
CA GLY A 48 -2.50 -1.92 -10.10
C GLY A 48 -2.67 -3.26 -10.84
N GLY A 49 -2.93 -4.34 -10.10
CA GLY A 49 -3.22 -5.67 -10.64
C GLY A 49 -4.09 -6.48 -9.67
N TYR A 50 -4.82 -7.46 -10.20
CA TYR A 50 -5.73 -8.32 -9.44
C TYR A 50 -5.10 -9.70 -9.21
N THR A 51 -3.89 -9.71 -8.65
CA THR A 51 -3.16 -10.95 -8.34
C THR A 51 -3.39 -11.35 -6.87
N PRO A 52 -3.24 -12.64 -6.51
CA PRO A 52 -3.28 -13.06 -5.11
C PRO A 52 -2.20 -12.38 -4.24
N ILE A 53 -1.07 -12.01 -4.84
CA ILE A 53 0.00 -11.25 -4.19
C ILE A 53 -0.50 -9.85 -3.79
N ASN A 54 -1.20 -9.16 -4.70
CA ASN A 54 -1.77 -7.85 -4.43
C ASN A 54 -2.88 -7.91 -3.38
N LYS A 55 -3.68 -8.99 -3.35
CA LYS A 55 -4.64 -9.26 -2.26
C LYS A 55 -3.92 -9.39 -0.91
N SER A 56 -2.84 -10.15 -0.85
CA SER A 56 -2.06 -10.32 0.40
C SER A 56 -1.45 -9.00 0.88
N MET A 57 -0.86 -8.21 -0.02
CA MET A 57 -0.34 -6.87 0.32
C MET A 57 -1.43 -5.93 0.84
N PHE A 58 -2.62 -5.97 0.24
CA PHE A 58 -3.76 -5.16 0.66
C PHE A 58 -4.29 -5.57 2.04
N ILE A 59 -4.40 -6.88 2.31
CA ILE A 59 -4.75 -7.39 3.64
C ILE A 59 -3.69 -6.98 4.67
N GLY A 60 -2.40 -7.09 4.31
CA GLY A 60 -1.29 -6.63 5.14
C GLY A 60 -1.40 -5.14 5.50
N PHE A 61 -1.71 -4.31 4.52
CA PHE A 61 -1.96 -2.88 4.74
C PHE A 61 -3.15 -2.62 5.66
N MET A 62 -4.25 -3.35 5.49
CA MET A 62 -5.44 -3.25 6.34
C MET A 62 -5.24 -3.78 7.76
N SER A 63 -4.30 -4.72 7.96
CA SER A 63 -4.02 -5.29 9.27
C SER A 63 -3.32 -4.30 10.23
N ALA A 64 -2.69 -3.27 9.68
CA ALA A 64 -2.05 -2.23 10.46
C ALA A 64 -3.10 -1.29 11.07
N PRO A 65 -3.13 -1.14 12.41
CA PRO A 65 -4.11 -0.27 13.07
C PRO A 65 -3.92 1.19 12.62
N PHE A 66 -5.02 1.90 12.40
CA PHE A 66 -5.10 3.32 11.99
C PHE A 66 -4.54 3.69 10.60
N MET A 67 -3.69 2.86 9.98
CA MET A 67 -3.09 3.16 8.67
C MET A 67 -4.13 3.42 7.58
N PHE A 68 -5.18 2.59 7.54
CA PHE A 68 -6.27 2.76 6.59
C PHE A 68 -7.05 4.06 6.82
N GLU A 69 -7.39 4.35 8.08
CA GLU A 69 -8.15 5.55 8.46
C GLU A 69 -7.38 6.83 8.11
N LEU A 70 -6.09 6.89 8.44
CA LEU A 70 -5.23 8.04 8.13
C LEU A 70 -5.08 8.24 6.62
N LYS A 71 -4.95 7.16 5.84
CA LYS A 71 -4.91 7.24 4.37
C LYS A 71 -6.19 7.88 3.82
N ILE A 72 -7.34 7.41 4.28
CA ILE A 72 -8.63 7.91 3.81
C ILE A 72 -8.80 9.40 4.11
N ILE A 73 -8.44 9.82 5.33
CA ILE A 73 -8.52 11.22 5.74
C ILE A 73 -7.57 12.09 4.92
N ALA A 74 -6.34 11.63 4.69
CA ALA A 74 -5.38 12.34 3.84
C ALA A 74 -5.91 12.48 2.41
N ASP A 75 -6.40 11.39 1.81
CA ASP A 75 -6.93 11.40 0.44
C ASP A 75 -8.17 12.30 0.31
N TRP A 76 -9.07 12.29 1.29
CA TRP A 76 -10.22 13.19 1.34
C TRP A 76 -9.78 14.66 1.42
N THR A 77 -8.73 14.96 2.18
CA THR A 77 -8.22 16.33 2.38
C THR A 77 -7.56 16.88 1.12
N PHE A 78 -6.79 16.06 0.40
CA PHE A 78 -6.04 16.49 -0.79
C PHE A 78 -6.80 16.32 -2.11
N THR A 79 -7.93 15.62 -2.12
CA THR A 79 -8.75 15.42 -3.31
C THR A 79 -9.97 16.34 -3.31
N ARG A 80 -10.21 17.05 -4.43
CA ARG A 80 -11.47 17.77 -4.62
C ARG A 80 -12.62 16.77 -4.79
N THR A 81 -13.41 16.57 -3.74
CA THR A 81 -14.60 15.71 -3.71
C THR A 81 -15.81 16.49 -3.18
N ALA A 82 -17.02 16.14 -3.63
CA ALA A 82 -18.27 16.70 -3.13
C ALA A 82 -18.86 15.89 -1.95
N LEU A 83 -18.18 14.80 -1.58
CA LEU A 83 -18.64 13.85 -0.57
C LEU A 83 -18.22 14.28 0.83
N ASP A 84 -19.13 14.18 1.79
CA ASP A 84 -18.80 14.38 3.21
C ASP A 84 -17.82 13.31 3.71
N LEU A 85 -17.05 13.61 4.76
CA LEU A 85 -16.01 12.71 5.28
C LEU A 85 -16.55 11.32 5.62
N PHE A 86 -17.71 11.24 6.30
CA PHE A 86 -18.31 9.95 6.66
C PHE A 86 -18.79 9.17 5.44
N GLN A 87 -19.28 9.86 4.42
CA GLN A 87 -19.67 9.23 3.16
C GLN A 87 -18.45 8.72 2.39
N TRP A 88 -17.33 9.45 2.45
CA TRP A 88 -16.06 9.06 1.85
C TRP A 88 -15.44 7.83 2.52
N ILE A 89 -15.46 7.77 3.86
CA ILE A 89 -15.03 6.58 4.60
C ILE A 89 -15.87 5.35 4.22
N LYS A 90 -17.20 5.51 4.13
CA LYS A 90 -18.09 4.42 3.68
C LYS A 90 -17.75 3.97 2.26
N PHE A 91 -17.50 4.90 1.36
CA PHE A 91 -17.11 4.60 -0.02
C PHE A 91 -15.81 3.79 -0.10
N GLU A 92 -14.75 4.24 0.59
CA GLU A 92 -13.45 3.55 0.60
C GLU A 92 -13.53 2.16 1.23
N SER A 93 -14.36 1.98 2.27
CA SER A 93 -14.61 0.68 2.89
C SER A 93 -15.24 -0.32 1.90
N VAL A 94 -16.34 0.08 1.24
CA VAL A 94 -17.00 -0.75 0.21
C VAL A 94 -16.07 -1.03 -0.97
N TYR A 95 -15.25 -0.05 -1.36
CA TYR A 95 -14.27 -0.23 -2.42
C TYR A 95 -13.19 -1.26 -2.05
N GLY A 96 -12.75 -1.30 -0.80
CA GLY A 96 -11.83 -2.32 -0.27
C GLY A 96 -12.43 -3.73 -0.34
N ASP A 97 -13.68 -3.89 0.09
CA ASP A 97 -14.38 -5.17 0.03
C ASP A 97 -14.55 -5.66 -1.41
N LEU A 98 -14.92 -4.76 -2.33
CA LEU A 98 -15.05 -5.07 -3.75
C LEU A 98 -13.71 -5.50 -4.36
N PHE A 99 -12.60 -4.88 -3.95
CA PHE A 99 -11.28 -5.26 -4.41
C PHE A 99 -10.91 -6.70 -3.98
N ILE A 100 -11.16 -7.06 -2.72
CA ILE A 100 -10.90 -8.42 -2.21
C ILE A 100 -11.77 -9.44 -2.95
N ALA A 101 -13.05 -9.13 -3.17
CA ALA A 101 -13.97 -9.97 -3.92
C ALA A 101 -13.50 -10.16 -5.37
N LYS A 102 -13.06 -9.08 -6.03
CA LYS A 102 -12.56 -9.15 -7.42
C LYS A 102 -11.26 -9.95 -7.54
N CYS A 103 -10.33 -9.77 -6.61
CA CYS A 103 -9.08 -10.56 -6.55
C CYS A 103 -9.35 -12.05 -6.30
N THR A 104 -10.38 -12.38 -5.52
CA THR A 104 -10.75 -13.79 -5.25
C THR A 104 -11.44 -14.42 -6.46
N ASN A 105 -12.25 -13.67 -7.20
CA ASN A 105 -12.99 -14.18 -8.37
C ASN A 105 -12.15 -14.26 -9.65
N LYS A 106 -11.19 -13.35 -9.85
CA LYS A 106 -10.42 -13.28 -11.10
C LYS A 106 -9.77 -14.60 -11.53
N PRO A 107 -9.11 -15.36 -10.64
CA PRO A 107 -8.51 -16.64 -11.01
C PRO A 107 -9.53 -17.67 -11.51
N TYR A 108 -10.80 -17.60 -11.08
CA TYR A 108 -11.88 -18.48 -11.55
C TYR A 108 -12.41 -18.05 -12.91
N ILE A 109 -12.52 -16.74 -13.14
CA ILE A 109 -12.96 -16.18 -14.43
C ILE A 109 -11.94 -16.50 -15.53
N ASP A 110 -10.65 -16.40 -15.20
CA ASP A 110 -9.57 -16.69 -16.14
C ASP A 110 -9.38 -18.22 -16.35
N HIS A 111 -10.01 -19.07 -15.52
CA HIS A 111 -9.92 -20.52 -15.64
C HIS A 111 -10.97 -21.07 -16.63
N PRO A 112 -10.61 -21.94 -17.58
CA PRO A 112 -11.56 -22.53 -18.51
C PRO A 112 -12.62 -23.39 -17.79
N LEU A 113 -13.86 -23.30 -18.26
CA LEU A 113 -14.98 -24.06 -17.71
C LEU A 113 -14.79 -25.57 -17.95
N GLY A 114 -15.18 -26.39 -16.97
CA GLY A 114 -15.14 -27.85 -17.07
C GLY A 114 -13.79 -28.51 -16.74
N GLN A 115 -12.74 -27.73 -16.46
CA GLN A 115 -11.45 -28.26 -16.03
C GLN A 115 -11.35 -28.34 -14.50
N LYS A 116 -10.56 -29.30 -13.99
CA LYS A 116 -10.33 -29.49 -12.55
C LYS A 116 -9.58 -28.29 -11.98
N ILE A 117 -10.19 -27.62 -11.01
CA ILE A 117 -9.55 -26.51 -10.28
C ILE A 117 -8.31 -27.04 -9.55
N PRO A 118 -7.11 -26.47 -9.77
CA PRO A 118 -5.89 -26.91 -9.10
C PRO A 118 -6.01 -26.69 -7.58
N GLY A 119 -5.48 -27.63 -6.79
CA GLY A 119 -5.59 -27.61 -5.33
C GLY A 119 -5.00 -26.34 -4.68
N PHE A 120 -3.96 -25.77 -5.29
CA PHE A 120 -3.36 -24.50 -4.84
C PHE A 120 -4.37 -23.34 -4.84
N MET A 121 -5.24 -23.24 -5.84
CA MET A 121 -6.27 -22.20 -5.91
C MET A 121 -7.33 -22.36 -4.80
N LYS A 122 -7.58 -23.60 -4.35
CA LYS A 122 -8.47 -23.87 -3.20
C LYS A 122 -7.85 -23.52 -1.85
N MET A 123 -6.51 -23.57 -1.74
CA MET A 123 -5.79 -23.28 -0.49
C MET A 123 -5.50 -21.78 -0.30
N VAL A 124 -5.37 -21.04 -1.40
CA VAL A 124 -5.18 -19.57 -1.40
C VAL A 124 -6.50 -18.82 -1.12
N MET A 125 -7.62 -19.53 -1.14
CA MET A 125 -8.95 -19.03 -0.77
C MET A 125 -9.05 -18.81 0.73
#